data_AF-A0AAX6MQ72-F1
#
_entry.id   AF-A0AAX6MQ72-F1
#
_cell.length_a   1.000
_cell.length_b   1.000
_cell.length_c   1.000
_cell.angle_alpha   90.00
_cell.angle_beta   90.00
_cell.angle_gamma   90.00
#
_symmetry.space_group_name_H-M   'P 1'
#
loop_
_entity.id
_entity.type
_entity.pdbx_description
1 polymer ?
#
loop_
_entity_poly.entity_id
_entity_poly.type
_entity_poly.pdbx_seq_one_letter_code
_entity_poly.pdbx_strand_id
1 'polypeptide(L)'
;MKAAAFLAVFLIGRTSARVLPRGSICPAQSATEFTITKPAYPESPYMTDLIVREGDNYLNLGTLSHTKTGKYLLTPAISSSNAGKIVAGSNSTYQSTIYAPRTLGYLLIRIVLKDQGCDVKVVNKIQEGFSTNTIERYGEPIGPELNGNLFANISYPKVENLMGLIARFDETIPPTNDEPLPPAETISELSLAGVGKDGSYQRPTCVNLAEAYKAANSSIVNYTRSLQFVKNLSNGWVMPRPSLIGTYGDNYKARAAVARFGYLALTNDQALYPVYLREFALGANESYTLRFTGKPPVTDVGFWSVTLYNSEKQLVSNSIKRYSLGDRSNLTYSDGNLVYGTKNNGPFDILVQASKPPTNWTPK
;
A
#
# COMPACT_ATOMS: atom_id res chain seq x y z
N MET A 1 -21.91 20.13 0.40
CA MET A 1 -21.24 18.82 0.25
C MET A 1 -20.24 18.66 1.39
N LYS A 2 -20.30 17.58 2.19
CA LYS A 2 -19.25 17.27 3.18
C LYS A 2 -18.09 16.57 2.46
N ALA A 3 -16.88 17.10 2.59
CA ALA A 3 -15.69 16.56 1.95
C ALA A 3 -14.51 16.58 2.92
N ALA A 4 -13.58 15.65 2.72
CA ALA A 4 -12.28 15.63 3.36
C ALA A 4 -11.20 15.76 2.28
N ALA A 5 -10.27 16.69 2.48
CA ALA A 5 -9.14 16.86 1.57
C ALA A 5 -8.00 15.92 1.97
N PHE A 6 -7.52 15.15 0.99
CA PHE A 6 -6.35 14.31 1.14
C PHE A 6 -5.23 14.95 0.32
N LEU A 7 -4.21 15.47 0.98
CA LEU A 7 -2.97 15.85 0.31
C LEU A 7 -2.09 14.62 0.32
N ALA A 8 -2.25 13.79 -0.69
CA ALA A 8 -1.28 12.74 -0.91
C ALA A 8 -0.01 13.36 -1.52
N VAL A 9 0.97 13.68 -0.67
CA VAL A 9 2.35 13.88 -1.13
C VAL A 9 2.88 12.51 -1.58
N PHE A 10 2.41 12.12 -2.75
CA PHE A 10 2.79 10.90 -3.41
C PHE A 10 4.30 10.92 -3.69
N LEU A 11 4.78 9.76 -4.09
CA LEU A 11 5.78 9.70 -5.16
C LEU A 11 5.24 8.89 -6.37
N ILE A 12 4.04 8.28 -6.29
CA ILE A 12 3.30 7.65 -7.40
C ILE A 12 1.78 7.79 -7.19
N GLY A 13 1.02 8.00 -8.27
CA GLY A 13 -0.36 8.49 -8.29
C GLY A 13 -1.17 7.79 -9.36
N ARG A 14 -2.49 7.81 -9.13
CA ARG A 14 -3.46 6.87 -9.69
C ARG A 14 -2.97 5.42 -9.56
N THR A 15 -3.28 4.80 -8.42
CA THR A 15 -3.29 3.33 -8.33
C THR A 15 -4.33 2.82 -9.32
N SER A 16 -3.88 2.36 -10.47
CA SER A 16 -4.64 1.37 -11.23
C SER A 16 -4.55 0.07 -10.44
N ALA A 17 -5.43 -0.11 -9.46
CA ALA A 17 -5.86 -1.45 -9.11
C ALA A 17 -6.83 -1.88 -10.23
N ARG A 18 -6.30 -2.15 -11.43
CA ARG A 18 -6.99 -3.14 -12.24
C ARG A 18 -6.79 -4.43 -11.47
N VAL A 19 -7.89 -4.96 -10.95
CA VAL A 19 -8.09 -6.41 -11.00
C VAL A 19 -7.84 -6.74 -12.47
N LEU A 20 -6.61 -7.14 -12.79
CA LEU A 20 -6.30 -7.77 -14.05
C LEU A 20 -7.40 -8.81 -14.22
N PRO A 21 -8.13 -8.85 -15.35
CA PRO A 21 -9.09 -9.91 -15.57
C PRO A 21 -8.26 -11.21 -15.56
N ARG A 22 -8.33 -11.92 -14.43
CA ARG A 22 -7.36 -12.93 -13.96
C ARG A 22 -5.97 -12.36 -13.64
N GLY A 23 -5.68 -12.15 -12.35
CA GLY A 23 -4.31 -11.88 -11.91
C GLY A 23 -4.12 -10.94 -10.72
N SER A 24 -4.93 -11.02 -9.66
CA SER A 24 -4.34 -10.89 -8.32
C SER A 24 -3.48 -12.13 -8.13
N ILE A 25 -2.25 -12.13 -8.67
CA ILE A 25 -1.38 -13.30 -8.57
C ILE A 25 -0.88 -13.30 -7.13
N CYS A 26 -1.64 -13.93 -6.25
CA CYS A 26 -1.09 -14.59 -5.10
C CYS A 26 -0.41 -15.87 -5.64
N PRO A 27 0.93 -15.96 -5.65
CA PRO A 27 1.55 -17.26 -5.82
C PRO A 27 1.32 -18.03 -4.53
N ALA A 28 0.57 -19.12 -4.54
CA ALA A 28 0.97 -20.29 -3.77
C ALA A 28 0.62 -21.54 -4.55
N GLN A 29 1.65 -22.14 -5.13
CA GLN A 29 1.85 -23.53 -4.86
C GLN A 29 3.13 -23.62 -4.04
N SER A 30 3.02 -24.24 -2.88
CA SER A 30 4.11 -24.57 -1.96
C SER A 30 5.23 -25.43 -2.58
N ALA A 31 5.01 -25.90 -3.82
CA ALA A 31 5.95 -26.62 -4.68
C ALA A 31 6.49 -25.77 -5.87
N THR A 32 6.26 -24.45 -5.91
CA THR A 32 6.73 -23.60 -7.02
C THR A 32 7.42 -22.31 -6.55
N GLU A 33 8.47 -21.92 -7.25
CA GLU A 33 9.06 -20.58 -7.21
C GLU A 33 8.52 -19.74 -8.38
N PHE A 34 8.77 -18.44 -8.39
CA PHE A 34 8.27 -17.59 -9.49
C PHE A 34 9.32 -16.63 -10.01
N THR A 35 9.33 -16.41 -11.32
CA THR A 35 10.09 -15.30 -11.92
C THR A 35 9.23 -14.08 -12.03
N ILE A 36 9.70 -12.91 -11.59
CA ILE A 36 9.13 -11.61 -11.93
C ILE A 36 10.01 -11.00 -13.02
N THR A 37 9.46 -10.77 -14.21
CA THR A 37 10.18 -10.03 -15.25
C THR A 37 9.83 -8.55 -15.14
N LYS A 38 10.84 -7.74 -14.84
CA LYS A 38 10.75 -6.27 -14.83
C LYS A 38 11.27 -5.74 -16.16
N PRO A 39 10.47 -5.02 -16.96
CA PRO A 39 10.88 -4.52 -18.26
C PRO A 39 11.70 -3.21 -18.19
N ALA A 40 12.49 -2.94 -19.23
CA ALA A 40 13.19 -1.66 -19.39
C ALA A 40 12.24 -0.62 -19.98
N TYR A 41 11.87 0.37 -19.17
CA TYR A 41 11.08 1.52 -19.62
C TYR A 41 11.56 2.80 -18.93
N PRO A 42 12.19 3.73 -19.67
CA PRO A 42 12.74 4.96 -19.10
C PRO A 42 11.71 6.09 -18.97
N GLU A 43 10.50 5.96 -19.53
CA GLU A 43 9.61 7.11 -19.78
C GLU A 43 8.70 7.48 -18.59
N SER A 44 8.28 6.50 -17.79
CA SER A 44 7.35 6.73 -16.66
C SER A 44 7.77 5.97 -15.41
N PRO A 45 7.78 6.63 -14.24
CA PRO A 45 8.08 5.95 -12.99
C PRO A 45 7.09 4.82 -12.70
N TYR A 46 7.59 3.75 -12.10
CA TYR A 46 6.79 2.63 -11.68
C TYR A 46 7.38 1.97 -10.43
N MET A 47 6.56 1.15 -9.80
CA MET A 47 6.89 0.37 -8.62
C MET A 47 6.21 -1.00 -8.66
N THR A 48 6.88 -1.98 -8.08
CA THR A 48 6.36 -3.30 -7.76
C THR A 48 6.54 -3.51 -6.26
N ASP A 49 5.43 -3.53 -5.54
CA ASP A 49 5.40 -3.73 -4.09
C ASP A 49 5.18 -5.21 -3.81
N LEU A 50 5.99 -5.76 -2.92
CA LEU A 50 5.86 -7.12 -2.43
C LEU A 50 5.43 -7.03 -0.97
N ILE A 51 4.24 -7.53 -0.69
CA ILE A 51 3.56 -7.34 0.58
C ILE A 51 3.09 -8.68 1.12
N VAL A 52 3.43 -9.01 2.36
CA VAL A 52 2.85 -10.20 3.01
C VAL A 52 1.36 -9.98 3.25
N ARG A 53 0.59 -11.07 3.40
CA ARG A 53 -0.85 -10.98 3.62
C ARG A 53 -1.22 -10.08 4.82
N GLU A 54 -0.41 -10.10 5.87
CA GLU A 54 -0.63 -9.31 7.08
C GLU A 54 -0.44 -7.80 6.85
N GLY A 55 0.18 -7.40 5.74
CA GLY A 55 0.28 -6.02 5.28
C GLY A 55 1.68 -5.41 5.34
N ASP A 56 2.71 -6.14 5.78
CA ASP A 56 4.09 -5.66 5.67
C ASP A 56 4.53 -5.64 4.21
N ASN A 57 4.73 -4.44 3.68
CA ASN A 57 5.45 -4.16 2.46
C ASN A 57 6.95 -4.34 2.76
N TYR A 58 7.47 -5.50 2.40
CA TYR A 58 8.84 -5.90 2.74
C TYR A 58 9.84 -5.56 1.63
N LEU A 59 9.37 -5.28 0.42
CA LEU A 59 10.24 -4.94 -0.69
C LEU A 59 9.52 -4.12 -1.76
N ASN A 60 10.14 -3.01 -2.17
CA ASN A 60 9.67 -2.14 -3.25
C ASN A 60 10.71 -2.11 -4.38
N LEU A 61 10.33 -2.62 -5.55
CA LEU A 61 11.17 -2.63 -6.75
C LEU A 61 10.70 -1.55 -7.72
N GLY A 62 11.57 -0.68 -8.20
CA GLY A 62 11.12 0.32 -9.17
C GLY A 62 12.08 1.47 -9.38
N THR A 63 11.51 2.59 -9.81
CA THR A 63 12.26 3.81 -10.15
C THR A 63 12.95 4.42 -8.93
N LEU A 64 12.26 4.48 -7.78
CA LEU A 64 12.82 5.05 -6.54
C LEU A 64 13.92 4.19 -5.93
N SER A 65 13.77 2.87 -5.98
CA SER A 65 14.79 1.94 -5.48
C SER A 65 15.90 1.65 -6.51
N HIS A 66 15.91 2.36 -7.65
CA HIS A 66 16.86 2.18 -8.75
C HIS A 66 17.03 0.70 -9.15
N THR A 67 15.96 -0.08 -9.07
CA THR A 67 16.02 -1.52 -9.32
C THR A 67 16.31 -1.76 -10.81
N LYS A 68 17.20 -2.70 -11.13
CA LYS A 68 17.55 -3.04 -12.52
C LYS A 68 16.38 -3.71 -13.27
N THR A 69 16.44 -3.72 -14.60
CA THR A 69 15.54 -4.53 -15.44
C THR A 69 16.04 -5.97 -15.43
N GLY A 70 15.14 -6.94 -15.53
CA GLY A 70 15.52 -8.35 -15.64
C GLY A 70 14.55 -9.30 -14.98
N LYS A 71 14.96 -10.57 -14.88
CA LYS A 71 14.22 -11.63 -14.21
C LYS A 71 14.65 -11.73 -12.76
N TYR A 72 13.69 -11.73 -11.84
CA TYR A 72 13.91 -11.89 -10.41
C TYR A 72 13.31 -13.21 -9.95
N LEU A 73 14.08 -14.03 -9.24
CA LEU A 73 13.55 -15.24 -8.63
C LEU A 73 12.91 -14.89 -7.29
N LEU A 74 11.61 -15.14 -7.13
CA LEU A 74 10.89 -15.04 -5.87
C LEU A 74 10.79 -16.45 -5.28
N THR A 75 11.45 -16.65 -4.14
CA THR A 75 11.50 -17.93 -3.42
C THR A 75 11.23 -17.72 -1.94
N PRO A 76 10.68 -18.69 -1.21
CA PRO A 76 10.48 -18.56 0.23
C PRO A 76 11.79 -18.36 1.02
N ALA A 77 11.71 -17.61 2.11
CA ALA A 77 12.82 -17.43 3.02
C ALA A 77 13.27 -18.76 3.64
N ILE A 78 14.58 -18.96 3.76
CA ILE A 78 15.19 -20.14 4.41
C ILE A 78 15.81 -19.78 5.77
N SER A 79 15.88 -18.49 6.10
CA SER A 79 16.33 -17.98 7.39
C SER A 79 15.59 -16.69 7.75
N SER A 80 15.43 -16.43 9.04
CA SER A 80 14.93 -15.15 9.55
C SER A 80 15.75 -13.97 9.04
N SER A 81 17.06 -14.17 8.93
CA SER A 81 18.00 -13.16 8.45
C SER A 81 17.88 -12.82 6.97
N ASN A 82 17.31 -13.69 6.13
CA ASN A 82 17.12 -13.41 4.71
C ASN A 82 15.69 -13.03 4.34
N ALA A 83 14.71 -13.27 5.23
CA ALA A 83 13.33 -12.93 5.00
C ALA A 83 13.14 -11.44 4.62
N GLY A 84 12.46 -11.21 3.50
CA GLY A 84 12.18 -9.90 2.95
C GLY A 84 13.35 -9.26 2.19
N LYS A 85 14.49 -9.95 2.04
CA LYS A 85 15.67 -9.40 1.37
C LYS A 85 15.72 -9.76 -0.10
N ILE A 86 16.42 -8.90 -0.84
CA ILE A 86 16.85 -9.13 -2.21
C ILE A 86 18.37 -9.33 -2.22
N VAL A 87 18.83 -10.39 -2.88
CA VAL A 87 20.25 -10.76 -2.98
C VAL A 87 20.63 -10.85 -4.45
N ALA A 88 21.76 -10.26 -4.83
CA ALA A 88 22.25 -10.32 -6.20
C ALA A 88 22.38 -11.77 -6.67
N GLY A 89 21.96 -12.05 -7.90
CA GLY A 89 22.05 -13.38 -8.47
C GLY A 89 23.50 -13.81 -8.60
N SER A 90 23.82 -15.05 -8.19
CA SER A 90 25.14 -15.64 -8.36
C SER A 90 25.37 -16.23 -9.76
N ASN A 91 24.33 -16.30 -10.60
CA ASN A 91 24.37 -16.84 -11.96
C ASN A 91 23.76 -15.86 -12.98
N SER A 92 23.91 -16.14 -14.28
CA SER A 92 23.42 -15.28 -15.37
C SER A 92 21.90 -15.35 -15.61
N THR A 93 21.18 -16.24 -14.93
CA THR A 93 19.75 -16.50 -15.19
C THR A 93 18.85 -15.45 -14.54
N TYR A 94 19.16 -15.05 -13.30
CA TYR A 94 18.36 -14.10 -12.54
C TYR A 94 19.17 -12.88 -12.16
N GLN A 95 18.58 -11.70 -12.32
CA GLN A 95 19.15 -10.44 -11.86
C GLN A 95 19.36 -10.45 -10.34
N SER A 96 18.40 -11.00 -9.60
CA SER A 96 18.47 -11.17 -8.14
C SER A 96 17.46 -12.22 -7.67
N THR A 97 17.71 -12.77 -6.49
CA THR A 97 16.78 -13.62 -5.74
C THR A 97 16.14 -12.81 -4.63
N ILE A 98 14.83 -12.96 -4.46
CA ILE A 98 14.00 -12.32 -3.44
C ILE A 98 13.48 -13.41 -2.52
N TYR A 99 13.72 -13.24 -1.21
CA TYR A 99 13.31 -14.20 -0.18
C TYR A 99 11.99 -13.74 0.47
N ALA A 100 10.90 -14.41 0.14
CA ALA A 100 9.56 -14.09 0.63
C ALA A 100 9.37 -14.56 2.09
N PRO A 101 8.95 -13.68 3.02
CA PRO A 101 8.66 -14.08 4.40
C PRO A 101 7.43 -14.98 4.56
N ARG A 102 6.64 -15.15 3.50
CA ARG A 102 5.45 -15.98 3.44
C ARG A 102 5.41 -16.67 2.08
N THR A 103 4.84 -17.85 2.01
CA THR A 103 4.53 -18.54 0.75
C THR A 103 3.34 -17.90 0.04
N LEU A 104 2.55 -17.09 0.74
CA LEU A 104 1.44 -16.29 0.21
C LEU A 104 1.64 -14.79 0.44
N GLY A 105 1.39 -13.99 -0.60
CA GLY A 105 1.46 -12.53 -0.51
C GLY A 105 0.84 -11.83 -1.70
N TYR A 106 1.06 -10.52 -1.77
CA TYR A 106 0.64 -9.65 -2.85
C TYR A 106 1.85 -9.12 -3.61
N LEU A 107 1.73 -9.13 -4.92
CA LEU A 107 2.56 -8.36 -5.83
C LEU A 107 1.68 -7.27 -6.44
N LEU A 108 2.01 -6.01 -6.17
CA LEU A 108 1.26 -4.85 -6.67
C LEU A 108 2.13 -4.05 -7.63
N ILE A 109 1.64 -3.79 -8.83
CA ILE A 109 2.34 -2.92 -9.79
C ILE A 109 1.63 -1.57 -9.81
N ARG A 110 2.39 -0.50 -9.53
CA ARG A 110 1.92 0.89 -9.60
C ARG A 110 2.69 1.61 -10.67
N ILE A 111 2.00 2.13 -11.67
CA ILE A 111 2.59 2.89 -12.78
C ILE A 111 1.98 4.28 -12.80
N VAL A 112 2.82 5.28 -12.90
CA VAL A 112 2.39 6.67 -12.97
C VAL A 112 1.63 6.92 -14.27
N LEU A 113 0.40 7.44 -14.15
CA LEU A 113 -0.33 8.05 -15.26
C LEU A 113 -0.24 9.58 -15.14
N LYS A 114 0.42 10.24 -16.10
CA LYS A 114 0.62 11.69 -16.21
C LYS A 114 -0.60 12.39 -16.79
N ASP A 115 -1.15 11.87 -17.88
CA ASP A 115 -2.33 12.41 -18.55
C ASP A 115 -3.26 11.26 -18.99
N GLN A 116 -4.58 11.45 -18.87
CA GLN A 116 -5.58 10.46 -19.30
C GLN A 116 -5.70 10.35 -20.83
N GLY A 117 -5.09 11.27 -21.59
CA GLY A 117 -5.00 11.19 -23.05
C GLY A 117 -3.85 10.29 -23.52
N CYS A 118 -2.71 10.90 -23.87
CA CYS A 118 -1.64 10.24 -24.60
C CYS A 118 -0.85 9.19 -23.77
N ASP A 119 -0.81 9.36 -22.44
CA ASP A 119 0.04 8.55 -21.55
C ASP A 119 -0.53 7.15 -21.27
N VAL A 120 -1.84 6.94 -21.53
CA VAL A 120 -2.48 5.62 -21.31
C VAL A 120 -1.80 4.53 -22.14
N LYS A 121 -1.37 4.83 -23.37
CA LYS A 121 -0.67 3.86 -24.23
C LYS A 121 0.70 3.49 -23.66
N VAL A 122 1.42 4.47 -23.10
CA VAL A 122 2.73 4.25 -22.45
C VAL A 122 2.56 3.38 -21.21
N VAL A 123 1.59 3.71 -20.35
CA VAL A 123 1.27 2.92 -19.15
C VAL A 123 0.90 1.48 -19.51
N ASN A 124 0.03 1.28 -20.50
CA ASN A 124 -0.34 -0.07 -20.95
C ASN A 124 0.88 -0.86 -21.45
N LYS A 125 1.76 -0.22 -22.22
CA LYS A 125 3.00 -0.86 -22.72
C LYS A 125 3.95 -1.27 -21.58
N ILE A 126 4.08 -0.43 -20.56
CA ILE A 126 4.86 -0.76 -19.34
C ILE A 126 4.21 -1.95 -18.65
N GLN A 127 2.90 -1.93 -18.47
CA GLN A 127 2.13 -2.98 -17.82
C GLN A 127 2.25 -4.32 -18.55
N GLU A 128 2.16 -4.33 -19.89
CA GLU A 128 2.34 -5.52 -20.74
C GLU A 128 3.76 -6.09 -20.67
N GLY A 129 4.76 -5.28 -20.31
CA GLY A 129 6.13 -5.74 -20.15
C GLY A 129 6.39 -6.52 -18.85
N PHE A 130 5.49 -6.46 -17.88
CA PHE A 130 5.58 -7.29 -16.67
C PHE A 130 5.04 -8.68 -16.95
N SER A 131 5.76 -9.70 -16.48
CA SER A 131 5.30 -11.09 -16.53
C SER A 131 5.72 -11.87 -15.30
N THR A 132 4.94 -12.91 -15.01
CA THR A 132 5.24 -13.89 -13.96
C THR A 132 5.21 -15.29 -14.54
N ASN A 133 6.15 -16.15 -14.14
CA ASN A 133 6.15 -17.57 -14.51
C ASN A 133 6.40 -18.41 -13.27
N THR A 134 5.73 -19.55 -13.16
CA THR A 134 6.02 -20.61 -12.17
C THR A 134 7.27 -21.38 -12.56
N ILE A 135 8.06 -21.76 -11.57
CA ILE A 135 9.18 -22.69 -11.68
C ILE A 135 8.90 -23.82 -10.69
N GLU A 136 9.01 -25.08 -11.12
CA GLU A 136 8.91 -26.20 -10.20
C GLU A 136 10.04 -26.15 -9.17
N ARG A 137 9.67 -26.27 -7.89
CA ARG A 137 10.62 -26.38 -6.81
C ARG A 137 10.89 -27.85 -6.55
N TYR A 138 12.16 -28.20 -6.41
CA TYR A 138 12.53 -29.52 -5.92
C TYR A 138 12.31 -29.61 -4.40
N GLY A 139 11.73 -30.72 -3.94
CA GLY A 139 11.50 -31.04 -2.53
C GLY A 139 10.04 -30.88 -2.07
N GLU A 140 9.82 -31.13 -0.78
CA GLU A 140 8.48 -31.17 -0.19
C GLU A 140 7.77 -29.79 -0.20
N PRO A 141 6.44 -29.76 -0.38
CA PRO A 141 5.66 -28.54 -0.24
C PRO A 141 5.88 -27.86 1.13
N ILE A 142 6.15 -26.55 1.15
CA ILE A 142 6.38 -25.79 2.40
C ILE A 142 5.18 -24.97 2.89
N GLY A 143 3.97 -25.39 2.52
CA GLY A 143 2.72 -24.73 2.92
C GLY A 143 1.51 -25.22 2.12
N PRO A 144 0.32 -24.66 2.35
CA PRO A 144 -0.89 -25.03 1.64
C PRO A 144 -0.93 -24.40 0.24
N GLU A 145 -1.64 -25.06 -0.69
CA GLU A 145 -1.96 -24.47 -1.99
C GLU A 145 -3.00 -23.34 -1.85
N LEU A 146 -2.87 -22.29 -2.66
CA LEU A 146 -3.93 -21.28 -2.76
C LEU A 146 -5.15 -21.80 -3.49
N ASN A 147 -6.09 -22.38 -2.75
CA ASN A 147 -7.37 -22.79 -3.28
C ASN A 147 -8.53 -22.45 -2.34
N GLY A 148 -9.75 -22.76 -2.76
CA GLY A 148 -10.97 -22.46 -1.99
C GLY A 148 -10.98 -23.05 -0.58
N ASN A 149 -10.21 -24.12 -0.32
CA ASN A 149 -10.18 -24.78 1.00
C ASN A 149 -9.57 -23.88 2.08
N LEU A 150 -8.60 -23.03 1.74
CA LEU A 150 -8.07 -22.00 2.66
C LEU A 150 -9.18 -21.07 3.17
N PHE A 151 -10.24 -20.90 2.39
CA PHE A 151 -11.36 -20.01 2.70
C PHE A 151 -12.65 -20.76 3.06
N ALA A 152 -12.61 -22.09 3.16
CA ALA A 152 -13.79 -22.87 3.46
C ALA A 152 -14.32 -22.57 4.88
N ASN A 153 -15.64 -22.72 5.05
CA ASN A 153 -16.34 -22.60 6.32
C ASN A 153 -16.22 -21.24 7.03
N ILE A 154 -15.93 -20.16 6.29
CA ILE A 154 -15.93 -18.80 6.82
C ILE A 154 -17.35 -18.23 6.75
N SER A 155 -17.98 -18.03 7.92
CA SER A 155 -19.20 -17.24 8.06
C SER A 155 -18.86 -15.86 8.66
N TYR A 156 -19.00 -14.78 7.89
CA TYR A 156 -18.74 -13.43 8.40
C TYR A 156 -19.88 -12.97 9.33
N PRO A 157 -19.63 -12.32 10.49
CA PRO A 157 -18.36 -11.99 11.14
C PRO A 157 -18.23 -12.65 12.53
N LYS A 158 -17.98 -13.97 12.60
CA LYS A 158 -17.62 -14.64 13.86
C LYS A 158 -16.10 -14.59 14.08
N VAL A 159 -15.65 -14.17 15.27
CA VAL A 159 -14.21 -14.09 15.62
C VAL A 159 -13.52 -15.44 15.46
N GLU A 160 -14.23 -16.53 15.74
CA GLU A 160 -13.77 -17.90 15.57
C GLU A 160 -13.37 -18.21 14.11
N ASN A 161 -14.06 -17.62 13.13
CA ASN A 161 -13.72 -17.80 11.73
C ASN A 161 -12.45 -17.03 11.34
N LEU A 162 -12.17 -15.90 12.00
CA LEU A 162 -10.90 -15.20 11.85
C LEU A 162 -9.75 -16.04 12.43
N MET A 163 -9.97 -16.68 13.57
CA MET A 163 -8.95 -17.56 14.18
C MET A 163 -8.69 -18.80 13.34
N GLY A 164 -9.73 -19.41 12.77
CA GLY A 164 -9.59 -20.51 11.80
C GLY A 164 -8.85 -20.10 10.53
N LEU A 165 -9.06 -18.87 10.05
CA LEU A 165 -8.26 -18.31 8.96
C LEU A 165 -6.80 -18.11 9.35
N ILE A 166 -6.54 -17.58 10.55
CA ILE A 166 -5.17 -17.41 11.05
C ILE A 166 -4.45 -18.75 11.10
N ALA A 167 -5.07 -19.80 11.65
CA ALA A 167 -4.49 -21.13 11.70
C ALA A 167 -4.06 -21.64 10.31
N ARG A 168 -4.96 -21.57 9.32
CA ARG A 168 -4.66 -21.99 7.94
C ARG A 168 -3.60 -21.13 7.26
N PHE A 169 -3.52 -19.84 7.60
CA PHE A 169 -2.50 -18.95 7.06
C PHE A 169 -1.16 -19.06 7.78
N ASP A 170 -1.12 -19.53 9.03
CA ASP A 170 0.15 -19.76 9.73
C ASP A 170 0.97 -20.87 9.05
N GLU A 171 0.32 -21.81 8.37
CA GLU A 171 0.98 -22.79 7.51
C GLU A 171 1.66 -22.17 6.27
N THR A 172 1.44 -20.88 5.99
CA THR A 172 2.11 -20.15 4.90
C THR A 172 3.43 -19.51 5.32
N ILE A 173 3.79 -19.68 6.59
CA ILE A 173 5.09 -19.24 7.11
C ILE A 173 6.11 -20.31 6.74
N PRO A 174 7.08 -20.02 5.87
CA PRO A 174 8.10 -21.02 5.52
C PRO A 174 8.94 -21.37 6.76
N PRO A 175 9.34 -22.64 6.90
CA PRO A 175 10.28 -23.02 7.94
C PRO A 175 11.64 -22.37 7.67
N THR A 176 12.28 -21.89 8.74
CA THR A 176 13.59 -21.26 8.72
C THR A 176 14.60 -22.14 9.45
N ASN A 177 15.86 -22.08 9.02
CA ASN A 177 16.94 -22.88 9.61
C ASN A 177 17.50 -22.30 10.92
N ASP A 178 17.15 -21.05 11.24
CA ASP A 178 17.59 -20.31 12.42
C ASP A 178 16.43 -20.12 13.42
N GLU A 179 15.62 -19.08 13.25
CA GLU A 179 14.56 -18.69 14.18
C GLU A 179 13.23 -18.53 13.44
N PRO A 180 12.08 -18.84 14.07
CA PRO A 180 10.77 -18.61 13.47
C PRO A 180 10.58 -17.14 13.06
N LEU A 181 9.88 -16.91 11.94
CA LEU A 181 9.63 -15.56 11.45
C LEU A 181 8.70 -14.74 12.38
N PRO A 182 7.62 -15.30 12.94
CA PRO A 182 6.86 -14.63 13.99
C PRO A 182 7.61 -14.70 15.33
N PRO A 183 7.51 -13.67 16.19
CA PRO A 183 8.02 -13.73 17.55
C PRO A 183 7.44 -14.91 18.34
N ALA A 184 8.24 -15.50 19.22
CA ALA A 184 7.83 -16.62 20.08
C ALA A 184 6.60 -16.28 20.95
N GLU A 185 6.51 -15.03 21.42
CA GLU A 185 5.36 -14.53 22.18
C GLU A 185 4.07 -14.58 21.34
N THR A 186 4.10 -14.10 20.09
CA THR A 186 2.95 -14.19 19.17
C THR A 186 2.50 -15.63 18.97
N ILE A 187 3.44 -16.55 18.77
CA ILE A 187 3.13 -17.97 18.58
C ILE A 187 2.45 -18.53 19.83
N SER A 188 2.94 -18.18 21.01
CA SER A 188 2.36 -18.57 22.30
C SER A 188 0.95 -18.03 22.48
N GLU A 189 0.74 -16.73 22.23
CA GLU A 189 -0.57 -16.07 22.35
C GLU A 189 -1.61 -16.66 21.38
N LEU A 190 -1.23 -16.91 20.13
CA LEU A 190 -2.11 -17.54 19.14
C LEU A 190 -2.47 -18.97 19.56
N SER A 191 -1.50 -19.72 20.09
CA SER A 191 -1.75 -21.07 20.62
C SER A 191 -2.73 -21.05 21.80
N LEU A 192 -2.55 -20.15 22.76
CA LEU A 192 -3.49 -19.96 23.89
C LEU A 192 -4.89 -19.56 23.41
N ALA A 193 -4.96 -18.82 22.30
CA ALA A 193 -6.21 -18.41 21.69
C ALA A 193 -6.87 -19.50 20.83
N GLY A 194 -6.25 -20.68 20.71
CA GLY A 194 -6.81 -21.87 20.05
C GLY A 194 -6.30 -22.14 18.64
N VAL A 195 -5.28 -21.42 18.17
CA VAL A 195 -4.66 -21.62 16.85
C VAL A 195 -3.70 -22.81 16.92
N GLY A 196 -4.00 -23.86 16.16
CA GLY A 196 -3.17 -25.05 16.02
C GLY A 196 -2.05 -24.85 15.00
N LYS A 197 -0.97 -25.62 15.15
CA LYS A 197 0.15 -25.66 14.20
C LYS A 197 -0.17 -26.45 12.91
N ASP A 198 -1.29 -27.16 12.91
CA ASP A 198 -1.77 -28.05 11.85
C ASP A 198 -2.86 -27.39 10.98
N GLY A 199 -2.96 -26.06 11.02
CA GLY A 199 -4.03 -25.33 10.32
C GLY A 199 -5.39 -25.36 10.99
N SER A 200 -5.53 -26.09 12.10
CA SER A 200 -6.79 -26.22 12.82
C SER A 200 -7.00 -25.10 13.83
N TYR A 201 -8.26 -24.83 14.14
CA TYR A 201 -8.63 -23.91 15.21
C TYR A 201 -9.61 -24.60 16.16
N GLN A 202 -9.28 -24.58 17.45
CA GLN A 202 -10.11 -25.12 18.51
C GLN A 202 -10.39 -24.03 19.54
N ARG A 203 -11.66 -23.68 19.70
CA ARG A 203 -12.07 -22.64 20.64
C ARG A 203 -11.65 -23.03 22.08
N PRO A 204 -10.84 -22.20 22.77
CA PRO A 204 -10.54 -22.43 24.18
C PRO A 204 -11.79 -22.26 25.04
N THR A 205 -11.96 -23.12 26.05
CA THR A 205 -13.10 -23.07 26.97
C THR A 205 -13.06 -21.87 27.92
N CYS A 206 -11.85 -21.37 28.23
CA CYS A 206 -11.62 -20.28 29.18
C CYS A 206 -11.47 -18.89 28.55
N VAL A 207 -11.57 -18.76 27.21
CA VAL A 207 -11.33 -17.49 26.51
C VAL A 207 -12.61 -16.95 25.89
N ASN A 208 -13.03 -15.75 26.32
CA ASN A 208 -14.11 -15.01 25.68
C ASN A 208 -13.60 -14.21 24.47
N LEU A 209 -13.45 -14.86 23.32
CA LEU A 209 -12.91 -14.22 22.11
C LEU A 209 -13.77 -13.07 21.58
N ALA A 210 -15.09 -13.09 21.80
CA ALA A 210 -15.97 -12.00 21.38
C ALA A 210 -15.66 -10.71 22.16
N GLU A 211 -15.45 -10.84 23.46
CA GLU A 211 -15.04 -9.73 24.32
C GLU A 211 -13.62 -9.27 24.03
N ALA A 212 -12.68 -10.20 23.85
CA ALA A 212 -11.31 -9.89 23.43
C ALA A 212 -11.28 -9.11 22.11
N TYR A 213 -12.07 -9.53 21.12
CA TYR A 213 -12.20 -8.82 19.84
C TYR A 213 -12.78 -7.41 20.03
N LYS A 214 -13.82 -7.26 20.84
CA LYS A 214 -14.41 -5.94 21.14
C LYS A 214 -13.40 -5.01 21.82
N ALA A 215 -12.64 -5.52 22.79
CA ALA A 215 -11.59 -4.79 23.48
C ALA A 215 -10.45 -4.39 22.54
N ALA A 216 -9.96 -5.33 21.73
CA ALA A 216 -8.94 -5.08 20.72
C ALA A 216 -9.39 -4.02 19.71
N ASN A 217 -10.58 -4.16 19.12
CA ASN A 217 -11.12 -3.20 18.16
C ASN A 217 -11.24 -1.78 18.77
N SER A 218 -11.70 -1.68 20.02
CA SER A 218 -11.78 -0.39 20.73
C SER A 218 -10.39 0.22 20.97
N SER A 219 -9.42 -0.61 21.37
CA SER A 219 -8.02 -0.21 21.55
C SER A 219 -7.41 0.32 20.24
N ILE A 220 -7.64 -0.37 19.11
CA ILE A 220 -7.16 0.09 17.79
C ILE A 220 -7.83 1.41 17.38
N VAL A 221 -9.15 1.55 17.57
CA VAL A 221 -9.86 2.80 17.26
C VAL A 221 -9.31 3.98 18.06
N ASN A 222 -9.06 3.81 19.36
CA ASN A 222 -8.44 4.86 20.18
C ASN A 222 -7.01 5.14 19.74
N TYR A 223 -6.25 4.10 19.41
CA TYR A 223 -4.86 4.23 18.96
C TYR A 223 -4.74 5.06 17.68
N THR A 224 -5.66 4.87 16.71
CA THR A 224 -5.67 5.64 15.45
C THR A 224 -5.84 7.15 15.64
N ARG A 225 -6.30 7.60 16.82
CA ARG A 225 -6.48 9.02 17.18
C ARG A 225 -5.43 9.53 18.15
N SER A 226 -4.55 8.64 18.63
CA SER A 226 -3.57 8.98 19.66
C SER A 226 -2.33 9.65 19.07
N LEU A 227 -1.65 10.48 19.86
CA LEU A 227 -0.37 11.09 19.47
C LEU A 227 0.76 10.06 19.31
N GLN A 228 0.58 8.82 19.81
CA GLN A 228 1.53 7.73 19.57
C GLN A 228 1.48 7.29 18.11
N PHE A 229 0.30 7.30 17.48
CA PHE A 229 0.13 6.89 16.08
C PHE A 229 0.15 8.06 15.10
N VAL A 230 -0.45 9.20 15.49
CA VAL A 230 -0.65 10.35 14.61
C VAL A 230 0.48 11.35 14.78
N LYS A 231 1.10 11.73 13.67
CA LYS A 231 1.99 12.90 13.58
C LYS A 231 1.17 14.12 13.17
N ASN A 232 1.13 15.13 14.03
CA ASN A 232 0.57 16.43 13.69
C ASN A 232 1.54 17.19 12.78
N LEU A 233 1.05 17.64 11.62
CA LEU A 233 1.79 18.43 10.63
C LEU A 233 1.43 19.92 10.68
N SER A 234 0.73 20.36 11.73
CA SER A 234 0.14 21.69 11.92
C SER A 234 -1.03 21.99 10.98
N ASN A 235 -1.76 23.08 11.25
CA ASN A 235 -2.85 23.58 10.40
C ASN A 235 -3.92 22.54 10.04
N GLY A 236 -4.20 21.59 10.94
CA GLY A 236 -5.21 20.53 10.73
C GLY A 236 -4.76 19.35 9.85
N TRP A 237 -3.52 19.37 9.37
CA TRP A 237 -2.91 18.26 8.64
C TRP A 237 -2.28 17.26 9.59
N VAL A 238 -2.47 15.98 9.32
CA VAL A 238 -1.81 14.89 10.05
C VAL A 238 -1.43 13.76 9.11
N MET A 239 -0.63 12.83 9.61
CA MET A 239 -0.39 11.54 8.97
C MET A 239 -0.10 10.48 10.04
N PRO A 240 -0.21 9.18 9.73
CA PRO A 240 0.42 8.15 10.55
C PRO A 240 1.91 8.47 10.71
N ARG A 241 2.50 8.17 11.87
CA ARG A 241 3.95 8.35 12.05
C ARG A 241 4.69 7.54 10.98
N PRO A 242 5.73 8.11 10.33
CA PRO A 242 6.43 7.44 9.24
C PRO A 242 6.98 6.05 9.59
N SER A 243 7.35 5.79 10.85
CA SER A 243 7.82 4.49 11.33
C SER A 243 6.72 3.45 11.59
N LEU A 244 5.45 3.81 11.37
CA LEU A 244 4.27 2.98 11.69
C LEU A 244 3.39 2.74 10.46
N ILE A 245 3.98 2.79 9.26
CA ILE A 245 3.28 2.58 7.98
C ILE A 245 4.13 1.78 7.02
N GLY A 246 3.50 0.85 6.30
CA GLY A 246 4.16 0.03 5.27
C GLY A 246 4.92 -1.16 5.83
N THR A 247 5.74 -1.00 6.87
CA THR A 247 6.43 -2.11 7.57
C THR A 247 6.18 -2.01 9.06
N TYR A 248 5.61 -3.07 9.64
CA TYR A 248 5.12 -3.12 11.02
C TYR A 248 5.88 -4.11 11.89
N GLY A 249 6.33 -5.24 11.33
CA GLY A 249 6.98 -6.30 12.10
C GLY A 249 6.05 -6.88 13.17
N ASP A 250 6.46 -6.82 14.44
CA ASP A 250 5.67 -7.25 15.60
C ASP A 250 4.70 -6.17 16.11
N ASN A 251 4.68 -4.97 15.51
CA ASN A 251 3.75 -3.90 15.89
C ASN A 251 2.35 -4.15 15.31
N TYR A 252 1.68 -5.19 15.80
CA TYR A 252 0.33 -5.58 15.39
C TYR A 252 -0.69 -4.45 15.59
N LYS A 253 -0.47 -3.57 16.58
CA LYS A 253 -1.32 -2.43 16.85
C LYS A 253 -1.27 -1.39 15.73
N ALA A 254 -0.08 -1.05 15.24
CA ALA A 254 0.10 -0.18 14.07
C ALA A 254 -0.40 -0.83 12.78
N ARG A 255 -0.10 -2.12 12.57
CA ARG A 255 -0.59 -2.90 11.43
C ARG A 255 -2.11 -2.87 11.35
N ALA A 256 -2.79 -3.20 12.46
CA ALA A 256 -4.24 -3.18 12.55
C ALA A 256 -4.81 -1.77 12.38
N ALA A 257 -4.16 -0.74 12.93
CA ALA A 257 -4.57 0.65 12.76
C ALA A 257 -4.55 1.09 11.31
N VAL A 258 -3.44 0.87 10.59
CA VAL A 258 -3.32 1.23 9.17
C VAL A 258 -4.31 0.44 8.31
N ALA A 259 -4.51 -0.86 8.56
CA ALA A 259 -5.45 -1.68 7.81
C ALA A 259 -6.89 -1.14 7.79
N ARG A 260 -7.30 -0.32 8.78
CA ARG A 260 -8.63 0.31 8.83
C ARG A 260 -8.85 1.41 7.80
N PHE A 261 -7.79 2.01 7.28
CA PHE A 261 -7.90 3.15 6.37
C PHE A 261 -6.97 3.07 5.14
N GLY A 262 -6.03 2.14 5.11
CA GLY A 262 -5.07 1.96 4.01
C GLY A 262 -4.34 0.63 4.07
N TYR A 263 -5.07 -0.50 3.99
CA TYR A 263 -4.45 -1.82 3.83
C TYR A 263 -3.52 -1.84 2.59
N LEU A 264 -2.40 -2.56 2.68
CA LEU A 264 -1.34 -2.59 1.64
C LEU A 264 -0.67 -1.20 1.42
N ALA A 265 -0.50 -0.46 2.51
CA ALA A 265 0.21 0.82 2.51
C ALA A 265 1.65 0.66 2.02
N LEU A 266 2.14 1.68 1.32
CA LEU A 266 3.55 1.82 0.99
C LEU A 266 4.36 2.22 2.23
N THR A 267 5.64 1.91 2.23
CA THR A 267 6.60 2.41 3.21
C THR A 267 6.84 3.91 3.03
N ASN A 268 7.30 4.58 4.08
CA ASN A 268 7.43 6.04 4.12
C ASN A 268 8.46 6.61 3.12
N ASP A 269 9.46 5.82 2.74
CA ASP A 269 10.47 6.15 1.73
C ASP A 269 9.88 6.08 0.30
N GLN A 270 8.72 5.44 0.14
CA GLN A 270 8.01 5.33 -1.13
C GLN A 270 6.84 6.30 -1.25
N ALA A 271 6.13 6.62 -0.16
CA ALA A 271 5.05 7.62 -0.19
C ALA A 271 4.71 8.18 1.20
N LEU A 272 4.26 9.43 1.23
CA LEU A 272 3.68 10.08 2.42
C LEU A 272 2.22 10.45 2.16
N TYR A 273 1.36 10.24 3.16
CA TYR A 273 -0.08 10.52 3.05
C TYR A 273 -0.58 11.50 4.11
N PRO A 274 -0.21 12.80 4.03
CA PRO A 274 -0.90 13.84 4.78
C PRO A 274 -2.41 13.88 4.49
N VAL A 275 -3.21 13.93 5.54
CA VAL A 275 -4.66 14.06 5.48
C VAL A 275 -5.11 15.26 6.29
N TYR A 276 -6.05 16.01 5.75
CA TYR A 276 -6.68 17.09 6.48
C TYR A 276 -7.79 16.48 7.34
N LEU A 277 -7.61 16.50 8.67
CA LEU A 277 -8.47 15.74 9.58
C LEU A 277 -9.91 16.25 9.67
N ARG A 278 -10.12 17.52 9.33
CA ARG A 278 -11.44 18.14 9.49
C ARG A 278 -12.23 17.94 8.22
N GLU A 279 -13.40 17.34 8.35
CA GLU A 279 -14.43 17.46 7.32
C GLU A 279 -14.79 18.94 7.18
N PHE A 280 -14.93 19.40 5.95
CA PHE A 280 -15.48 20.71 5.65
C PHE A 280 -16.72 20.55 4.78
N ALA A 281 -17.68 21.45 4.97
CA ALA A 281 -18.85 21.53 4.13
C ALA A 281 -18.65 22.66 3.13
N LEU A 282 -18.94 22.38 1.87
CA LEU A 282 -18.90 23.37 0.80
C LEU A 282 -20.31 23.61 0.28
N GLY A 283 -20.84 24.81 0.48
CA GLY A 283 -22.06 25.31 -0.14
C GLY A 283 -21.89 25.58 -1.63
N ALA A 284 -23.00 25.79 -2.34
CA ALA A 284 -22.98 26.01 -3.80
C ALA A 284 -22.17 27.24 -4.23
N ASN A 285 -22.16 28.28 -3.39
CA ASN A 285 -21.47 29.56 -3.63
C ASN A 285 -20.27 29.76 -2.70
N GLU A 286 -19.78 28.69 -2.08
CA GLU A 286 -18.62 28.74 -1.21
C GLU A 286 -17.40 28.17 -1.92
N SER A 287 -16.22 28.61 -1.47
CA SER A 287 -14.95 28.07 -1.91
C SER A 287 -13.98 28.01 -0.74
N TYR A 288 -13.06 27.06 -0.81
CA TYR A 288 -11.89 26.99 0.05
C TYR A 288 -10.64 27.16 -0.80
N THR A 289 -9.64 27.81 -0.21
CA THR A 289 -8.32 27.93 -0.81
C THR A 289 -7.35 27.07 -0.02
N LEU A 290 -6.69 26.14 -0.69
CA LEU A 290 -5.53 25.43 -0.17
C LEU A 290 -4.27 26.19 -0.60
N ARG A 291 -3.70 26.96 0.33
CA ARG A 291 -2.47 27.73 0.14
C ARG A 291 -1.24 26.87 0.37
N PHE A 292 -0.38 26.81 -0.64
CA PHE A 292 0.98 26.30 -0.54
C PHE A 292 1.93 27.47 -0.36
N THR A 293 2.83 27.38 0.62
CA THR A 293 3.88 28.40 0.83
C THR A 293 5.06 28.24 -0.13
N GLY A 294 5.12 27.11 -0.82
CA GLY A 294 6.10 26.73 -1.84
C GLY A 294 5.78 25.35 -2.40
N LYS A 295 6.58 24.86 -3.34
CA LYS A 295 6.45 23.53 -3.92
C LYS A 295 6.65 22.45 -2.85
N PRO A 296 5.73 21.47 -2.71
CA PRO A 296 5.98 20.31 -1.86
C PRO A 296 7.29 19.60 -2.24
N PRO A 297 8.11 19.17 -1.27
CA PRO A 297 9.36 18.49 -1.54
C PRO A 297 9.09 17.09 -2.10
N VAL A 298 9.70 16.78 -3.24
CA VAL A 298 9.68 15.47 -3.90
C VAL A 298 11.07 15.15 -4.42
N THR A 299 11.39 13.87 -4.64
CA THR A 299 12.63 13.46 -5.30
C THR A 299 12.56 13.78 -6.80
N ASP A 300 13.69 13.70 -7.52
CA ASP A 300 13.76 14.01 -8.95
C ASP A 300 12.84 13.14 -9.83
N VAL A 301 12.49 11.94 -9.36
CA VAL A 301 11.59 11.00 -10.02
C VAL A 301 10.21 10.92 -9.36
N GLY A 302 10.02 11.71 -8.30
CA GLY A 302 8.81 11.78 -7.48
C GLY A 302 7.79 12.79 -7.98
N PHE A 303 6.64 12.83 -7.31
CA PHE A 303 5.64 13.87 -7.55
C PHE A 303 4.60 13.95 -6.44
N TRP A 304 3.93 15.07 -6.27
CA TRP A 304 2.84 15.22 -5.29
C TRP A 304 1.47 15.43 -5.94
N SER A 305 0.40 15.18 -5.19
CA SER A 305 -0.94 15.64 -5.57
C SER A 305 -1.86 15.90 -4.38
N VAL A 306 -2.91 16.68 -4.57
CA VAL A 306 -4.04 16.75 -3.67
C VAL A 306 -5.25 16.13 -4.35
N THR A 307 -6.00 15.33 -3.61
CA THR A 307 -7.21 14.63 -4.06
C THR A 307 -8.32 14.85 -3.05
N LEU A 308 -9.54 15.11 -3.52
CA LEU A 308 -10.69 15.35 -2.65
C LEU A 308 -11.58 14.11 -2.57
N TYR A 309 -11.97 13.75 -1.35
CA TYR A 309 -12.86 12.62 -1.08
C TYR A 309 -14.10 13.08 -0.33
N ASN A 310 -15.23 12.42 -0.57
CA ASN A 310 -16.45 12.62 0.22
C ASN A 310 -16.34 11.89 1.58
N SER A 311 -17.35 12.05 2.43
CA SER A 311 -17.44 11.37 3.74
C SER A 311 -17.46 9.83 3.64
N GLU A 312 -17.81 9.29 2.48
CA GLU A 312 -17.79 7.85 2.19
C GLU A 312 -16.43 7.37 1.66
N LYS A 313 -15.41 8.25 1.67
CA LYS A 313 -14.06 7.98 1.18
C LYS A 313 -13.99 7.66 -0.32
N GLN A 314 -14.96 8.17 -1.09
CA GLN A 314 -14.97 8.09 -2.56
C GLN A 314 -14.54 9.42 -3.17
N LEU A 315 -14.06 9.38 -4.42
CA LEU A 315 -13.75 10.60 -5.16
C LEU A 315 -15.00 11.48 -5.31
N VAL A 316 -14.84 12.78 -5.07
CA VAL A 316 -15.95 13.74 -5.24
C VAL A 316 -16.29 13.88 -6.73
N SER A 317 -17.47 13.38 -7.11
CA SER A 317 -18.00 13.51 -8.47
C SER A 317 -18.09 14.97 -8.91
N ASN A 318 -17.64 15.27 -10.13
CA ASN A 318 -17.68 16.62 -10.69
C ASN A 318 -17.75 16.60 -12.23
N SER A 319 -18.35 17.65 -12.81
CA SER A 319 -18.62 17.73 -14.26
C SER A 319 -17.38 17.85 -15.14
N ILE A 320 -16.27 18.36 -14.58
CA ILE A 320 -14.99 18.48 -15.30
C ILE A 320 -14.14 17.19 -15.23
N LYS A 321 -14.61 16.16 -14.51
CA LYS A 321 -13.95 14.85 -14.34
C LYS A 321 -12.49 14.97 -13.84
N ARG A 322 -12.20 15.98 -13.02
CA ARG A 322 -10.89 16.22 -12.43
C ARG A 322 -10.95 15.89 -10.94
N TYR A 323 -10.11 14.96 -10.52
CA TYR A 323 -10.17 14.43 -9.14
C TYR A 323 -8.90 14.69 -8.34
N SER A 324 -7.80 15.07 -9.01
CA SER A 324 -6.56 15.45 -8.37
C SER A 324 -5.91 16.63 -9.07
N LEU A 325 -5.12 17.40 -8.32
CA LEU A 325 -4.20 18.43 -8.81
C LEU A 325 -2.82 18.19 -8.21
N GLY A 326 -1.75 18.59 -8.89
CA GLY A 326 -0.39 18.37 -8.42
C GLY A 326 0.65 19.09 -9.28
N ASP A 327 1.92 18.75 -9.11
CA ASP A 327 3.04 19.26 -9.92
C ASP A 327 2.92 18.99 -11.43
N ARG A 328 2.18 17.97 -11.82
CA ARG A 328 1.88 17.64 -13.22
C ARG A 328 0.62 18.35 -13.75
N SER A 329 0.02 19.21 -12.93
CA SER A 329 -1.08 20.08 -13.37
C SER A 329 -0.51 21.43 -13.81
N ASN A 330 -1.18 22.09 -14.75
CA ASN A 330 -0.84 23.45 -15.18
C ASN A 330 -1.21 24.49 -14.10
N LEU A 331 -0.62 24.37 -12.90
CA LEU A 331 -0.79 25.30 -11.79
C LEU A 331 -0.04 26.60 -12.11
N THR A 332 -0.64 27.73 -11.74
CA THR A 332 -0.07 29.06 -11.96
C THR A 332 0.06 29.83 -10.64
N TYR A 333 1.06 30.70 -10.55
CA TYR A 333 1.13 31.73 -9.51
C TYR A 333 0.08 32.83 -9.77
N SER A 334 -0.04 33.79 -8.85
CA SER A 334 -0.97 34.92 -8.98
C SER A 334 -0.67 35.84 -10.17
N ASP A 335 0.56 35.86 -10.65
CA ASP A 335 0.99 36.59 -11.85
C ASP A 335 0.68 35.87 -13.18
N GLY A 336 0.09 34.67 -13.11
CA GLY A 336 -0.24 33.84 -14.28
C GLY A 336 0.89 32.95 -14.79
N ASN A 337 2.11 33.06 -14.25
CA ASN A 337 3.22 32.19 -14.65
C ASN A 337 3.05 30.77 -14.09
N LEU A 338 3.53 29.77 -14.83
CA LEU A 338 3.49 28.37 -14.37
C LEU A 338 4.33 28.15 -13.11
N VAL A 339 3.76 27.41 -12.15
CA VAL A 339 4.46 26.99 -10.93
C VAL A 339 5.64 26.08 -11.27
N TYR A 340 5.43 25.15 -12.21
CA TYR A 340 6.42 24.17 -12.66
C TYR A 340 7.01 24.56 -14.02
N GLY A 341 8.26 24.19 -14.26
CA GLY A 341 9.06 24.68 -15.40
C GLY A 341 9.85 25.96 -15.12
N THR A 342 9.77 26.49 -13.89
CA THR A 342 10.52 27.67 -13.43
C THR A 342 11.31 27.37 -12.16
N LYS A 343 12.36 28.16 -11.87
CA LYS A 343 13.11 28.10 -10.60
C LYS A 343 12.39 28.75 -9.42
N ASN A 344 11.26 29.44 -9.67
CA ASN A 344 10.48 30.07 -8.61
C ASN A 344 9.94 29.01 -7.64
N ASN A 345 9.96 29.28 -6.34
CA ASN A 345 9.40 28.42 -5.28
C ASN A 345 8.45 29.20 -4.36
N GLY A 346 7.81 30.23 -4.91
CA GLY A 346 6.89 31.09 -4.18
C GLY A 346 5.56 30.42 -3.83
N PRO A 347 4.69 31.13 -3.10
CA PRO A 347 3.39 30.62 -2.71
C PRO A 347 2.44 30.52 -3.90
N PHE A 348 1.57 29.52 -3.89
CA PHE A 348 0.49 29.35 -4.87
C PHE A 348 -0.74 28.72 -4.21
N ASP A 349 -1.88 28.79 -4.89
CA ASP A 349 -3.15 28.34 -4.37
C ASP A 349 -3.82 27.28 -5.22
N ILE A 350 -4.56 26.39 -4.55
CA ILE A 350 -5.55 25.52 -5.18
C ILE A 350 -6.93 25.90 -4.66
N LEU A 351 -7.83 26.26 -5.59
CA LEU A 351 -9.22 26.55 -5.28
C LEU A 351 -10.06 25.26 -5.28
N VAL A 352 -10.82 25.06 -4.19
CA VAL A 352 -11.81 24.01 -4.04
C VAL A 352 -13.20 24.66 -3.97
N GLN A 353 -14.03 24.43 -4.97
CA GLN A 353 -15.38 25.01 -5.08
C GLN A 353 -16.37 24.01 -5.69
N ALA A 354 -17.67 24.23 -5.45
CA ALA A 354 -18.72 23.36 -5.98
C ALA A 354 -19.01 23.61 -7.47
N SER A 355 -18.83 24.86 -7.92
CA SER A 355 -19.05 25.29 -9.30
C SER A 355 -17.88 24.90 -10.22
N LYS A 356 -18.10 24.97 -11.53
CA LYS A 356 -17.02 24.80 -12.51
C LYS A 356 -15.99 25.92 -12.30
N PRO A 357 -14.69 25.61 -12.11
CA PRO A 357 -13.68 26.64 -11.93
C PRO A 357 -13.56 27.51 -13.18
N PRO A 358 -13.26 28.81 -13.01
CA PRO A 358 -13.03 29.70 -14.14
C PRO A 358 -11.79 29.24 -14.91
N THR A 359 -11.76 29.51 -16.21
CA THR A 359 -10.71 29.02 -17.12
C THR A 359 -9.30 29.43 -16.68
N ASN A 360 -9.16 30.66 -16.16
CA ASN A 360 -7.94 31.20 -15.58
C ASN A 360 -8.28 31.74 -14.19
N TRP A 361 -8.06 30.94 -13.14
CA TRP A 361 -8.17 31.43 -11.77
C TRP A 361 -6.80 31.85 -11.26
N THR A 362 -6.64 33.14 -10.98
CA THR A 362 -5.56 33.65 -10.14
C THR A 362 -6.16 34.10 -8.82
N PRO A 363 -5.59 33.70 -7.66
CA PRO A 363 -5.98 34.30 -6.38
C PRO A 363 -5.70 35.81 -6.48
N LYS A 364 -6.75 36.61 -6.28
CA LYS A 364 -6.63 38.08 -6.20
C LYS A 364 -5.99 38.50 -4.90
#